data_AF-A0A177API4-F1
#
_entry.id   AF-A0A177API4-F1
#
_cell.length_a   1.000
_cell.length_b   1.000
_cell.length_c   1.000
_cell.angle_alpha   90.00
_cell.angle_beta   90.00
_cell.angle_gamma   90.00
#
_symmetry.space_group_name_H-M   'P 1'
#
loop_
_entity.id
_entity.type
_entity.pdbx_description
1 polymer ?
#
loop_
_entity_poly.entity_id
_entity_poly.type
_entity_poly.pdbx_seq_one_letter_code
_entity_poly.pdbx_strand_id
1 'polypeptide(L)'
;MLKHTLGSIVALLSPLSTSSLSMLLHVPREDVDQSFEDLYAILDIPEDPTRPLRLHHPSFRDFLLRKDRCGDFWVDEKEAHQILATGCIQLMSQTLQKDVCEMHAPGSQASQVESTWMEKCLPPEVQYACLYWVQHLQKGDVQVHSGREVHQFLQAHLLHWLEALGWMGKISEGIQAILSSEAHISVFYLSHL
;
A
#
# COMPACT_ATOMS: atom_id res chain seq x y z
N MET A 1 -13.88 -12.03 2.95
CA MET A 1 -13.83 -10.57 2.72
C MET A 1 -13.47 -9.82 4.00
N LEU A 2 -14.32 -9.83 5.04
CA LEU A 2 -14.06 -9.16 6.34
C LEU A 2 -12.63 -9.33 6.88
N LYS A 3 -12.13 -10.58 6.96
CA LYS A 3 -10.76 -10.88 7.44
C LYS A 3 -9.66 -10.23 6.60
N HIS A 4 -9.82 -10.12 5.28
CA HIS A 4 -8.85 -9.48 4.40
C HIS A 4 -8.86 -7.96 4.57
N THR A 5 -10.05 -7.35 4.64
CA THR A 5 -10.20 -5.90 4.87
C THR A 5 -9.67 -5.50 6.25
N LEU A 6 -10.05 -6.27 7.28
CA LEU A 6 -9.60 -6.06 8.65
C LEU A 6 -8.08 -6.25 8.79
N GLY A 7 -7.56 -7.31 8.17
CA GLY A 7 -6.12 -7.56 8.16
C GLY A 7 -5.34 -6.46 7.46
N SER A 8 -5.89 -5.94 6.36
CA SER A 8 -5.30 -4.81 5.63
C SER A 8 -5.23 -3.56 6.50
N ILE A 9 -6.29 -3.19 7.22
CA ILE A 9 -6.23 -2.05 8.17
C ILE A 9 -5.13 -2.24 9.21
N VAL A 10 -5.10 -3.41 9.84
CA VAL A 10 -4.12 -3.71 10.89
C VAL A 10 -2.69 -3.62 10.34
N ALA A 11 -2.50 -4.02 9.08
CA ALA A 11 -1.21 -4.02 8.42
C ALA A 11 -0.84 -2.67 7.75
N LEU A 12 -1.74 -1.67 7.69
CA LEU A 12 -1.44 -0.35 7.13
C LEU A 12 -0.24 0.29 7.85
N LEU A 13 0.66 0.87 7.05
CA LEU A 13 1.85 1.58 7.55
C LEU A 13 1.60 3.09 7.72
N SER A 14 0.53 3.57 7.10
CA SER A 14 -0.04 4.91 7.26
C SER A 14 -1.56 4.82 7.13
N PRO A 15 -2.35 5.58 7.90
CA PRO A 15 -3.81 5.53 7.82
C PRO A 15 -4.34 5.87 6.42
N LEU A 16 -5.33 5.12 5.95
CA LEU A 16 -6.07 5.38 4.71
C LEU A 16 -7.57 5.52 5.02
N SER A 17 -8.28 6.22 4.14
CA SER A 17 -9.75 6.28 4.15
C SER A 17 -10.36 4.98 3.62
N THR A 18 -11.66 4.77 3.82
CA THR A 18 -12.36 3.60 3.24
C THR A 18 -12.30 3.62 1.72
N SER A 19 -12.41 4.81 1.12
CA SER A 19 -12.32 5.01 -0.33
C SER A 19 -10.94 4.63 -0.86
N SER A 20 -9.87 5.14 -0.23
CA SER A 20 -8.50 4.80 -0.62
C SER A 20 -8.18 3.32 -0.39
N LEU A 21 -8.71 2.71 0.67
CA LEU A 21 -8.52 1.28 0.94
C LEU A 21 -9.25 0.41 -0.09
N SER A 22 -10.47 0.78 -0.49
CA SER A 22 -11.23 0.12 -1.57
C SER A 22 -10.46 0.14 -2.88
N MET A 23 -9.91 1.30 -3.26
CA MET A 23 -9.06 1.43 -4.46
C MET A 23 -7.78 0.60 -4.36
N LEU A 24 -7.12 0.60 -3.20
CA LEU A 24 -5.89 -0.17 -2.99
C LEU A 24 -6.13 -1.69 -3.06
N LEU A 25 -7.23 -2.15 -2.49
CA LEU A 25 -7.59 -3.57 -2.43
C LEU A 25 -8.35 -4.06 -3.67
N HIS A 26 -8.71 -3.16 -4.60
CA HIS A 26 -9.49 -3.47 -5.80
C HIS A 26 -10.82 -4.17 -5.48
N VAL A 27 -11.48 -3.73 -4.41
CA VAL A 27 -12.79 -4.24 -3.98
C VAL A 27 -13.82 -3.12 -4.00
N PRO A 28 -15.11 -3.42 -4.25
CA PRO A 28 -16.19 -2.46 -4.14
C PRO A 28 -16.17 -1.74 -2.79
N ARG A 29 -16.54 -0.46 -2.78
CA ARG A 29 -16.55 0.33 -1.53
C ARG A 29 -17.61 -0.21 -0.56
N GLU A 30 -18.72 -0.69 -1.09
CA GLU A 30 -19.83 -1.29 -0.34
C GLU A 30 -19.35 -2.51 0.48
N ASP A 31 -18.45 -3.29 -0.10
CA ASP A 31 -17.85 -4.47 0.53
C ASP A 31 -16.93 -4.08 1.70
N VAL A 32 -16.19 -2.98 1.53
CA VAL A 32 -15.32 -2.40 2.56
C VAL A 32 -16.16 -1.80 3.68
N ASP A 33 -17.18 -1.01 3.34
CA ASP A 33 -18.09 -0.38 4.30
C ASP A 33 -18.87 -1.44 5.10
N GLN A 34 -19.41 -2.48 4.44
CA GLN A 34 -20.11 -3.59 5.11
C GLN A 34 -19.17 -4.38 6.04
N SER A 35 -17.90 -4.55 5.65
CA SER A 35 -16.90 -5.15 6.54
C SER A 35 -16.66 -4.31 7.81
N PHE A 36 -16.99 -3.02 7.79
CA PHE A 36 -16.80 -2.12 8.93
C PHE A 36 -18.07 -1.83 9.71
N GLU A 37 -19.25 -2.05 9.13
CA GLU A 37 -20.53 -2.00 9.85
C GLU A 37 -20.52 -2.91 11.08
N ASP A 38 -19.94 -4.10 10.94
CA ASP A 38 -19.79 -5.06 12.04
C ASP A 38 -18.74 -4.64 13.09
N LEU A 39 -17.97 -3.58 12.82
CA LEU A 39 -16.80 -3.16 13.60
C LEU A 39 -16.88 -1.70 14.09
N TYR A 40 -18.02 -1.02 13.97
CA TYR A 40 -18.22 0.34 14.50
C TYR A 40 -17.91 0.47 16.00
N ALA A 41 -18.03 -0.60 16.79
CA ALA A 41 -17.73 -0.57 18.22
C ALA A 41 -16.21 -0.44 18.53
N ILE A 42 -15.35 -0.68 17.53
CA ILE A 42 -13.89 -0.83 17.69
C ILE A 42 -13.08 -0.05 16.65
N LEU A 43 -13.73 0.44 15.59
CA LEU A 43 -13.19 1.33 14.57
C LEU A 43 -13.85 2.71 14.66
N ASP A 44 -13.03 3.76 14.70
CA ASP A 44 -13.48 5.13 14.45
C ASP A 44 -13.60 5.32 12.92
N ILE A 45 -14.82 5.17 12.42
CA ILE A 45 -15.16 5.33 11.01
C ILE A 45 -15.74 6.73 10.83
N PRO A 46 -15.01 7.67 10.21
CA PRO A 46 -15.50 9.01 10.02
C PRO A 46 -16.73 9.02 9.08
N GLU A 47 -17.69 9.91 9.32
CA GLU A 47 -18.82 10.13 8.39
C GLU A 47 -18.34 10.62 7.01
N ASP A 48 -17.22 11.36 6.99
CA ASP A 48 -16.54 11.78 5.76
C ASP A 48 -15.65 10.65 5.23
N PRO A 49 -15.97 10.05 4.08
CA PRO A 49 -15.26 8.89 3.53
C PRO A 49 -13.88 9.24 2.93
N THR A 50 -13.48 10.51 2.98
CA THR A 50 -12.12 10.96 2.63
C THR A 50 -11.20 10.98 3.85
N ARG A 51 -11.76 10.95 5.07
CA ARG A 51 -10.97 10.93 6.30
C ARG A 51 -10.41 9.54 6.58
N PRO A 52 -9.20 9.46 7.16
CA PRO A 52 -8.56 8.19 7.45
C PRO A 52 -9.29 7.43 8.56
N LEU A 53 -9.38 6.11 8.39
CA LEU A 53 -9.83 5.18 9.43
C LEU A 53 -8.86 5.19 10.60
N ARG A 54 -9.39 5.07 11.81
CA ARG A 54 -8.57 4.92 13.03
C ARG A 54 -9.07 3.77 13.87
N LEU A 55 -8.15 2.98 14.40
CA LEU A 55 -8.47 2.02 15.45
C LEU A 55 -8.76 2.80 16.74
N HIS A 56 -9.85 2.48 17.44
CA HIS A 56 -10.14 3.13 18.72
C HIS A 56 -9.05 2.88 19.76
N HIS A 57 -8.41 1.71 19.73
CA HIS A 57 -7.37 1.37 20.67
C HIS A 57 -6.27 0.50 20.04
N PRO A 58 -4.97 0.81 20.25
CA PRO A 58 -3.86 0.02 19.75
C PRO A 58 -3.90 -1.47 20.13
N SER A 59 -4.45 -1.80 21.32
CA SER A 59 -4.57 -3.21 21.75
C SER A 59 -5.52 -4.05 20.88
N PHE A 60 -6.39 -3.43 20.08
CA PHE A 60 -7.26 -4.16 19.17
C PHE A 60 -6.45 -4.78 18.02
N ARG A 61 -5.46 -4.03 17.50
CA ARG A 61 -4.46 -4.59 16.59
C ARG A 61 -3.73 -5.77 17.23
N ASP A 62 -3.24 -5.62 18.45
CA ASP A 62 -2.52 -6.70 19.14
C ASP A 62 -3.38 -7.94 19.40
N PHE A 63 -4.70 -7.75 19.58
CA PHE A 63 -5.64 -8.84 19.73
C PHE A 63 -5.82 -9.62 18.42
N LEU A 64 -6.03 -8.93 17.29
CA LEU A 64 -6.25 -9.56 15.99
C LEU A 64 -5.04 -10.34 15.47
N LEU A 65 -3.84 -9.92 15.85
CA LEU A 65 -2.59 -10.58 15.44
C LEU A 65 -2.26 -11.84 16.27
N ARG A 66 -2.95 -12.06 17.40
CA ARG A 66 -2.70 -13.19 18.31
C ARG A 66 -3.61 -14.37 18.03
N LYS A 67 -3.07 -15.35 17.30
CA LYS A 67 -3.75 -16.59 16.90
C LYS A 67 -4.34 -17.37 18.08
N ASP A 68 -3.67 -17.35 19.22
CA ASP A 68 -4.06 -18.02 20.46
C ASP A 68 -5.25 -17.38 21.17
N ARG A 69 -5.58 -16.11 20.86
CA ARG A 69 -6.61 -15.32 21.56
C ARG A 69 -7.81 -14.94 20.71
N CYS A 70 -7.66 -14.92 19.39
CA CYS A 70 -8.61 -14.29 18.49
C CYS A 70 -9.60 -15.27 17.81
N GLY A 71 -9.31 -16.58 17.83
CA GLY A 71 -10.18 -17.59 17.22
C GLY A 71 -10.40 -17.32 15.72
N ASP A 72 -11.66 -17.27 15.29
CA ASP A 72 -12.05 -17.13 13.88
C ASP A 72 -11.74 -15.74 13.29
N PHE A 73 -11.50 -14.73 14.12
CA PHE A 73 -11.16 -13.37 13.69
C PHE A 73 -9.65 -13.12 13.54
N TRP A 74 -8.83 -14.15 13.80
CA TRP A 74 -7.37 -14.02 13.69
C TRP A 74 -6.96 -13.61 12.28
N VAL A 75 -6.12 -12.58 12.19
CA VAL A 75 -5.49 -12.11 10.97
C VAL A 75 -4.06 -12.65 10.90
N ASP A 76 -3.71 -13.27 9.78
CA ASP A 76 -2.32 -13.54 9.46
C ASP A 76 -1.66 -12.25 8.94
N GLU A 77 -0.72 -11.69 9.73
CA GLU A 77 -0.03 -10.43 9.38
C GLU A 77 0.76 -10.56 8.08
N LYS A 78 1.33 -11.74 7.81
CA LYS A 78 2.10 -11.97 6.58
C LYS A 78 1.16 -11.96 5.38
N GLU A 79 0.04 -12.67 5.47
CA GLU A 79 -0.98 -12.70 4.42
C GLU A 79 -1.53 -11.30 4.14
N ALA A 80 -1.83 -10.52 5.19
CA ALA A 80 -2.29 -9.14 5.06
C ALA A 80 -1.26 -8.25 4.33
N HIS A 81 0.02 -8.41 4.65
CA HIS A 81 1.10 -7.71 3.95
C HIS A 81 1.26 -8.15 2.49
N GLN A 82 1.08 -9.43 2.16
CA GLN A 82 1.08 -9.91 0.78
C GLN A 82 -0.07 -9.32 -0.04
N ILE A 83 -1.27 -9.26 0.54
CA ILE A 83 -2.45 -8.65 -0.09
C ILE A 83 -2.19 -7.17 -0.37
N LEU A 84 -1.70 -6.42 0.63
CA LEU A 84 -1.38 -5.00 0.47
C LEU A 84 -0.29 -4.76 -0.57
N ALA A 85 0.77 -5.58 -0.59
CA ALA A 85 1.82 -5.49 -1.60
C ALA A 85 1.26 -5.66 -3.02
N THR A 86 0.43 -6.70 -3.21
CA THR A 86 -0.20 -7.01 -4.49
C THR A 86 -1.11 -5.87 -4.93
N GLY A 87 -1.95 -5.36 -4.03
CA GLY A 87 -2.83 -4.23 -4.27
C GLY A 87 -2.06 -2.96 -4.64
N CYS A 88 -0.96 -2.66 -3.94
CA CYS A 88 -0.10 -1.52 -4.28
C CYS A 88 0.46 -1.64 -5.71
N ILE A 89 1.01 -2.81 -6.06
CA ILE A 89 1.61 -3.04 -7.38
C ILE A 89 0.57 -2.92 -8.49
N GLN A 90 -0.60 -3.52 -8.30
CA GLN A 90 -1.68 -3.47 -9.28
C GLN A 90 -2.21 -2.04 -9.47
N LEU A 91 -2.44 -1.32 -8.38
CA LEU A 91 -2.90 0.07 -8.41
C LEU A 91 -1.89 0.96 -9.14
N MET A 92 -0.60 0.85 -8.79
CA MET A 92 0.44 1.60 -9.47
C MET A 92 0.56 1.23 -10.96
N SER A 93 0.41 -0.04 -11.31
CA SER A 93 0.48 -0.48 -12.72
C SER A 93 -0.66 0.10 -13.57
N GLN A 94 -1.83 0.32 -12.97
CA GLN A 94 -3.00 0.90 -13.65
C GLN A 94 -2.93 2.43 -13.71
N THR A 95 -2.33 3.07 -12.70
CA THR A 95 -2.37 4.53 -12.55
C THR A 95 -1.10 5.23 -13.02
N LEU A 96 0.08 4.62 -12.83
CA LEU A 96 1.35 5.24 -13.19
C LEU A 96 1.62 5.09 -14.69
N GLN A 97 1.44 6.18 -15.41
CA GLN A 97 1.79 6.34 -16.81
C GLN A 97 2.90 7.36 -16.99
N LYS A 98 3.51 7.41 -18.18
CA LYS A 98 4.49 8.47 -18.50
C LYS A 98 3.83 9.84 -18.38
N ASP A 99 4.53 10.80 -17.76
CA ASP A 99 4.03 12.15 -17.49
C ASP A 99 2.79 12.09 -16.58
N VAL A 100 2.89 11.41 -15.43
CA VAL A 100 1.78 11.20 -14.46
C VAL A 100 1.04 12.51 -14.12
N CYS A 101 1.77 13.62 -14.07
CA CYS A 101 1.24 14.94 -13.74
C CYS A 101 0.93 15.81 -14.97
N GLU A 102 0.97 15.25 -16.18
CA GLU A 102 0.73 15.89 -17.50
C GLU A 102 1.40 17.26 -17.70
N MET A 103 2.45 17.57 -16.95
CA MET A 103 3.22 18.78 -17.17
C MET A 103 4.13 18.54 -18.36
N HIS A 104 3.79 19.13 -19.51
CA HIS A 104 4.55 19.12 -20.76
C HIS A 104 5.97 19.73 -20.68
N ALA A 105 6.58 19.79 -19.49
CA ALA A 105 7.93 20.30 -19.27
C ALA A 105 8.74 19.29 -18.44
N PRO A 106 9.62 18.47 -19.07
CA PRO A 106 10.58 17.69 -18.32
C PRO A 106 11.47 18.63 -17.50
N GLY A 107 11.46 18.48 -16.16
CA GLY A 107 12.27 19.26 -15.22
C GLY A 107 11.54 20.33 -14.41
N SER A 108 10.21 20.45 -14.49
CA SER A 108 9.44 21.27 -13.54
C SER A 108 9.64 20.79 -12.10
N GLN A 109 9.95 21.71 -11.18
CA GLN A 109 10.29 21.38 -9.80
C GLN A 109 9.02 21.09 -8.99
N ALA A 110 9.02 20.00 -8.20
CA ALA A 110 7.90 19.63 -7.32
C ALA A 110 7.41 20.77 -6.40
N SER A 111 8.29 21.70 -6.04
CA SER A 111 7.98 22.89 -5.24
C SER A 111 7.08 23.92 -5.94
N GLN A 112 6.84 23.80 -7.24
CA GLN A 112 6.02 24.72 -8.04
C GLN A 112 4.60 24.20 -8.30
N VAL A 113 4.29 22.98 -7.85
CA VAL A 113 2.99 22.34 -8.08
C VAL A 113 2.02 22.67 -6.94
N GLU A 114 0.85 23.21 -7.29
CA GLU A 114 -0.22 23.41 -6.31
C GLU A 114 -0.62 22.06 -5.67
N SER A 115 -0.82 22.04 -4.36
CA SER A 115 -1.17 20.81 -3.61
C SER A 115 -2.41 20.11 -4.17
N THR A 116 -3.36 20.87 -4.69
CA THR A 116 -4.59 20.41 -5.34
C THR A 116 -4.34 19.68 -6.67
N TRP A 117 -3.27 20.01 -7.40
CA TRP A 117 -2.88 19.30 -8.61
C TRP A 117 -2.23 17.97 -8.28
N MET A 118 -1.38 17.95 -7.25
CA MET A 118 -0.75 16.73 -6.77
C MET A 118 -1.78 15.69 -6.29
N GLU A 119 -2.81 16.12 -5.55
CA GLU A 119 -3.89 15.22 -5.11
C GLU A 119 -4.72 14.65 -6.27
N LYS A 120 -4.79 15.34 -7.42
CA LYS A 120 -5.44 14.83 -8.63
C LYS A 120 -4.59 13.80 -9.36
N CYS A 121 -3.29 14.05 -9.50
CA CYS A 121 -2.39 13.18 -10.26
C CYS A 121 -1.90 11.98 -9.43
N LEU A 122 -1.73 12.19 -8.13
CA LEU A 122 -1.29 11.19 -7.16
C LEU A 122 -2.26 11.21 -5.97
N PRO A 123 -3.43 10.56 -6.10
CA PRO A 123 -4.38 10.46 -5.00
C PRO A 123 -3.77 9.68 -3.82
N PRO A 124 -4.35 9.79 -2.60
CA PRO A 124 -3.75 9.26 -1.37
C PRO A 124 -3.39 7.76 -1.43
N GLU A 125 -4.22 6.93 -2.06
CA GLU A 125 -3.97 5.51 -2.25
C GLU A 125 -2.76 5.23 -3.16
N VAL A 126 -2.52 6.07 -4.17
CA VAL A 126 -1.37 5.94 -5.08
C VAL A 126 -0.11 6.40 -4.37
N GLN A 127 -0.17 7.50 -3.62
CA GLN A 127 0.95 7.95 -2.78
C GLN A 127 1.33 6.87 -1.77
N TYR A 128 0.34 6.25 -1.12
CA TYR A 128 0.56 5.14 -0.21
C TYR A 128 1.24 3.97 -0.93
N ALA A 129 0.70 3.55 -2.08
CA ALA A 129 1.27 2.45 -2.85
C ALA A 129 2.72 2.72 -3.25
N CYS A 130 3.02 3.92 -3.75
CA CYS A 130 4.37 4.36 -4.11
C CYS A 130 5.36 4.28 -2.95
N LEU A 131 4.94 4.57 -1.72
CA LEU A 131 5.80 4.60 -0.54
C LEU A 131 5.98 3.22 0.11
N TYR A 132 4.95 2.38 0.13
CA TYR A 132 4.87 1.26 1.06
C TYR A 132 4.90 -0.13 0.42
N TRP A 133 4.79 -0.24 -0.91
CA TRP A 133 4.73 -1.56 -1.58
C TRP A 133 5.91 -2.48 -1.25
N VAL A 134 7.15 -1.95 -1.23
CA VAL A 134 8.35 -2.75 -0.87
C VAL A 134 8.35 -3.19 0.59
N GLN A 135 7.91 -2.31 1.50
CA GLN A 135 7.85 -2.65 2.93
C GLN A 135 6.80 -3.75 3.18
N HIS A 136 5.68 -3.71 2.45
CA HIS A 136 4.70 -4.79 2.47
C HIS A 136 5.26 -6.10 1.90
N LEU A 137 6.00 -6.06 0.80
CA LEU A 137 6.67 -7.26 0.29
C LEU A 137 7.63 -7.89 1.30
N GLN A 138 8.45 -7.07 1.97
CA GLN A 138 9.41 -7.54 2.97
C GLN A 138 8.72 -8.21 4.17
N LYS A 139 7.65 -7.59 4.68
CA LYS A 139 6.89 -8.14 5.82
C LYS A 139 6.01 -9.32 5.43
N GLY A 140 5.60 -9.40 4.16
CA GLY A 140 4.77 -10.45 3.60
C GLY A 140 5.51 -11.73 3.22
N ASP A 141 6.85 -11.80 3.36
CA ASP A 141 7.65 -12.97 2.99
C ASP A 141 7.61 -13.26 1.47
N VAL A 142 8.56 -12.65 0.75
CA VAL A 142 8.71 -12.54 -0.73
C VAL A 142 8.65 -13.87 -1.52
N GLN A 143 8.73 -15.02 -0.85
CA GLN A 143 9.33 -16.24 -1.38
C GLN A 143 8.55 -17.03 -2.45
N VAL A 144 7.22 -16.86 -2.62
CA VAL A 144 6.48 -17.86 -3.45
C VAL A 144 5.53 -17.30 -4.52
N HIS A 145 4.99 -16.09 -4.37
CA HIS A 145 3.92 -15.63 -5.29
C HIS A 145 4.18 -14.26 -5.95
N SER A 146 5.01 -13.40 -5.34
CA SER A 146 5.12 -11.98 -5.76
C SER A 146 6.30 -11.69 -6.71
N GLY A 147 7.26 -12.60 -6.86
CA GLY A 147 8.49 -12.31 -7.62
C GLY A 147 8.26 -11.97 -9.09
N ARG A 148 7.31 -12.66 -9.75
CA ARG A 148 6.96 -12.38 -11.15
C ARG A 148 6.25 -11.04 -11.30
N GLU A 149 5.27 -10.75 -10.45
CA GLU A 149 4.48 -9.52 -10.50
C GLU A 149 5.35 -8.29 -10.22
N VAL A 150 6.24 -8.38 -9.23
CA VAL A 150 7.25 -7.35 -8.93
C VAL A 150 8.17 -7.12 -10.12
N HIS A 151 8.66 -8.19 -10.74
CA HIS A 151 9.55 -8.08 -11.89
C HIS A 151 8.85 -7.41 -13.08
N GLN A 152 7.63 -7.83 -13.40
CA GLN A 152 6.82 -7.23 -14.48
C GLN A 152 6.53 -5.76 -14.22
N PHE A 153 6.14 -5.42 -12.98
CA PHE A 153 5.93 -4.04 -12.57
C PHE A 153 7.18 -3.19 -12.75
N LEU A 154 8.33 -3.64 -12.23
CA LEU A 154 9.58 -2.89 -12.36
C LEU A 154 10.01 -2.74 -13.81
N GLN A 155 9.85 -3.78 -14.63
CA GLN A 155 10.19 -3.73 -16.05
C GLN A 155 9.35 -2.69 -16.82
N ALA A 156 8.08 -2.53 -16.46
CA ALA A 156 7.16 -1.61 -17.15
C ALA A 156 7.08 -0.21 -16.53
N HIS A 157 7.17 -0.08 -15.20
CA HIS A 157 6.81 1.12 -14.46
C HIS A 157 7.89 1.66 -13.50
N LEU A 158 9.11 1.12 -13.48
CA LEU A 158 10.18 1.63 -12.61
C LEU A 158 10.39 3.15 -12.73
N LEU A 159 10.45 3.67 -13.95
CA LEU A 159 10.65 5.11 -14.17
C LEU A 159 9.42 5.94 -13.78
N HIS A 160 8.21 5.45 -14.05
CA HIS A 160 6.97 6.13 -13.65
C HIS A 160 6.84 6.20 -12.12
N TRP A 161 7.26 5.14 -11.43
CA TRP A 161 7.30 5.10 -9.96
C TRP A 161 8.34 6.07 -9.39
N LEU A 162 9.55 6.11 -9.95
CA LEU A 162 10.57 7.08 -9.54
C LEU A 162 10.13 8.52 -9.84
N GLU A 163 9.45 8.77 -10.95
CA GLU A 163 8.88 10.08 -11.26
C GLU A 163 7.83 10.50 -10.22
N ALA A 164 6.90 9.61 -9.87
CA ALA A 164 5.90 9.87 -8.82
C ALA A 164 6.56 10.20 -7.47
N LEU A 165 7.59 9.45 -7.08
CA LEU A 165 8.38 9.76 -5.89
C LEU A 165 9.12 11.11 -6.01
N GLY A 166 9.54 11.50 -7.21
CA GLY A 166 10.10 12.81 -7.52
C GLY A 166 9.12 13.93 -7.22
N TRP A 167 7.88 13.77 -7.69
CA TRP A 167 6.78 14.70 -7.43
C TRP A 167 6.45 14.81 -5.94
N MET A 168 6.54 13.71 -5.21
CA MET A 168 6.32 13.69 -3.76
C MET A 168 7.51 14.24 -2.96
N GLY A 169 8.68 14.47 -3.58
CA GLY A 169 9.92 14.80 -2.87
C GLY A 169 10.45 13.61 -2.04
N LYS A 170 10.17 12.39 -2.46
CA LYS A 170 10.38 11.10 -1.76
C LYS A 170 11.32 10.15 -2.50
N ILE A 171 12.19 10.68 -3.36
CA ILE A 171 13.18 9.88 -4.12
C ILE A 171 14.10 9.09 -3.19
N SER A 172 14.51 9.67 -2.06
CA SER A 172 15.34 8.98 -1.07
C SER A 172 14.69 7.69 -0.58
N GLU A 173 13.39 7.71 -0.31
CA GLU A 173 12.60 6.57 0.14
C GLU A 173 12.55 5.49 -0.97
N GLY A 174 12.41 5.89 -2.23
CA GLY A 174 12.50 4.97 -3.38
C GLY A 174 13.86 4.30 -3.51
N ILE A 175 14.94 5.05 -3.35
CA ILE A 175 16.30 4.51 -3.39
C ILE A 175 16.50 3.48 -2.27
N GLN A 176 16.05 3.79 -1.04
CA GLN A 176 16.12 2.83 0.07
C GLN A 176 15.27 1.57 -0.19
N ALA A 177 14.11 1.73 -0.81
CA ALA A 177 13.25 0.61 -1.19
C ALA A 177 13.93 -0.32 -2.22
N ILE A 178 14.63 0.23 -3.22
CA ILE A 178 15.40 -0.56 -4.20
C ILE A 178 16.57 -1.29 -3.52
N LEU A 179 17.38 -0.57 -2.74
CA LEU A 179 18.56 -1.15 -2.06
C LEU A 179 18.17 -2.27 -1.08
N SER A 180 17.07 -2.08 -0.35
CA SER A 180 16.57 -3.10 0.57
C SER A 180 15.97 -4.30 -0.15
N SER A 181 15.51 -4.16 -1.40
CA SER A 181 15.06 -5.28 -2.23
C SER A 181 16.24 -6.11 -2.75
N GLU A 182 17.36 -5.48 -3.14
CA GLU A 182 18.59 -6.17 -3.59
C GLU A 182 19.25 -7.01 -2.48
N ALA A 183 19.19 -6.53 -1.23
CA ALA A 183 19.70 -7.26 -0.07
C ALA A 183 18.98 -8.61 0.12
N HIS A 184 17.70 -8.72 -0.25
CA HIS A 184 16.93 -9.96 -0.17
C HIS A 184 17.14 -10.87 -1.39
N ILE A 185 17.43 -10.31 -2.57
CA ILE A 185 17.77 -11.08 -3.79
C ILE A 185 19.15 -11.74 -3.65
N SER A 186 20.12 -11.07 -3.01
CA SER A 186 21.48 -11.60 -2.80
C SER A 186 21.53 -12.79 -1.84
N VAL A 187 20.64 -12.83 -0.84
CA VAL A 187 20.53 -13.97 0.10
C VAL A 187 19.87 -15.18 -0.57
N PHE A 188 18.97 -14.97 -1.54
CA PHE A 188 18.29 -16.06 -2.25
C PHE A 188 19.23 -16.86 -3.17
N TYR A 189 20.19 -16.19 -3.83
CA TYR A 189 21.20 -16.86 -4.66
C TYR A 189 22.27 -17.60 -3.85
N LEU A 190 22.54 -17.19 -2.61
CA LEU A 190 23.53 -17.85 -1.74
C LEU A 190 22.96 -18.99 -0.90
N SER A 191 21.64 -19.04 -0.69
CA SER A 191 20.97 -20.11 0.07
C SER A 191 20.55 -21.33 -0.77
N HIS A 192 20.73 -21.24 -2.10
CA HIS A 192 20.45 -22.31 -3.06
C HIS A 192 21.71 -22.77 -3.83
N LEU A 193 22.90 -22.51 -3.26
CA LEU A 193 24.17 -23.14 -3.59
C LEU A 193 24.57 -24.11 -2.46
#